data_AF-A0A920W2S4-F1
#
_entry.id   AF-A0A920W2S4-F1
#
_cell.length_a   1.000
_cell.length_b   1.000
_cell.length_c   1.000
_cell.angle_alpha   90.00
_cell.angle_beta   90.00
_cell.angle_gamma   90.00
#
_symmetry.space_group_name_H-M   'P 1'
#
loop_
_entity.id
_entity.type
_entity.pdbx_description
1 polymer ?
#
loop_
_entity_poly.entity_id
_entity_poly.type
_entity_poly.pdbx_seq_one_letter_code
_entity_poly.pdbx_strand_id
1 'polypeptide(L)'
;MDFALFLLIFLAFHNSGQLLSNKICGLKFPDRGEAVLFSTALGSIVFSGIITVFVFSGWINSAICWSILVVFLVLGWKNLLHFTKLSNIFNSPISQPAEDSGIRNLTQSFLGLLVLLSIGSAFAPAFANDALVYHLAVPKAFLQTGGLVHLPNNIYSLFPQQIEMLYLFALALGSDSLAQLTGLGIVFLLLFALWQYSKKIFIKTMHG
;
A
#
# COMPACT_ATOMS: atom_id res chain seq x y z
N MET A 1 1.27 2.95 17.64
CA MET A 1 1.65 1.57 17.24
C MET A 1 1.31 1.33 15.78
N ASP A 2 0.07 1.56 15.36
CA ASP A 2 -0.40 1.30 13.98
C ASP A 2 0.39 2.00 12.88
N PHE A 3 0.83 3.24 13.06
CA PHE A 3 1.67 3.91 12.05
C PHE A 3 2.98 3.16 11.78
N ALA A 4 3.63 2.63 12.83
CA ALA A 4 4.87 1.87 12.67
C ALA A 4 4.61 0.53 11.97
N LEU A 5 3.50 -0.15 12.31
CA LEU A 5 3.09 -1.38 11.64
C LEU A 5 2.75 -1.14 10.17
N PHE A 6 2.07 -0.04 9.87
CA PHE A 6 1.79 0.38 8.49
C PHE A 6 3.08 0.51 7.67
N LEU A 7 4.10 1.18 8.20
CA LEU A 7 5.40 1.29 7.53
C LEU A 7 6.06 -0.07 7.33
N LEU A 8 5.98 -0.97 8.32
CA LEU A 8 6.53 -2.33 8.22
C LEU A 8 5.78 -3.18 7.18
N ILE A 9 4.46 -3.06 7.08
CA ILE A 9 3.65 -3.75 6.06
C ILE A 9 4.08 -3.29 4.66
N PHE A 10 4.22 -1.98 4.43
CA PHE A 10 4.65 -1.45 3.12
C PHE A 10 6.09 -1.82 2.79
N LEU A 11 6.96 -1.89 3.80
CA LEU A 11 8.31 -2.41 3.62
C LEU A 11 8.30 -3.90 3.24
N ALA A 12 7.42 -4.70 3.85
CA ALA A 12 7.28 -6.11 3.51
C ALA A 12 6.69 -6.32 2.11
N PHE A 13 5.74 -5.47 1.68
CA PHE A 13 5.29 -5.41 0.28
C PHE A 13 6.47 -5.11 -0.65
N HIS A 14 7.24 -4.06 -0.36
CA HIS A 14 8.41 -3.73 -1.18
C HIS A 14 9.41 -4.90 -1.28
N ASN A 15 9.75 -5.52 -0.15
CA ASN A 15 10.70 -6.64 -0.09
C ASN A 15 10.22 -7.87 -0.87
N SER A 16 8.96 -8.26 -0.69
CA SER A 16 8.37 -9.41 -1.39
C SER A 16 8.32 -9.18 -2.90
N GLY A 17 7.89 -8.01 -3.35
CA GLY A 17 7.83 -7.71 -4.78
C GLY A 17 9.21 -7.50 -5.41
N GLN A 18 10.20 -6.98 -4.68
CA GLN A 18 11.58 -6.89 -5.17
C GLN A 18 12.23 -8.28 -5.32
N LEU A 19 11.95 -9.20 -4.38
CA LEU A 19 12.39 -10.59 -4.50
C LEU A 19 11.77 -11.25 -5.74
N LEU A 20 10.48 -10.99 -5.98
CA LEU A 20 9.77 -11.54 -7.12
C LEU A 20 10.25 -10.93 -8.45
N SER A 21 10.43 -9.61 -8.50
CA SER A 21 10.91 -8.92 -9.70
C SER A 21 12.29 -9.41 -10.09
N ASN A 22 13.23 -9.52 -9.14
CA ASN A 22 14.57 -10.04 -9.41
C ASN A 22 14.59 -11.50 -9.89
N LYS A 23 13.61 -12.33 -9.50
CA LYS A 23 13.57 -13.76 -9.86
C LYS A 23 12.81 -14.05 -11.15
N ILE A 24 11.66 -13.41 -11.36
CA ILE A 24 10.69 -13.84 -12.38
C ILE A 24 10.82 -13.00 -13.66
N CYS A 25 11.45 -11.83 -13.59
CA CYS A 25 11.32 -10.88 -14.67
C CYS A 25 12.57 -10.02 -14.73
N GLY A 26 13.36 -10.13 -15.80
CA GLY A 26 14.49 -9.24 -16.09
C GLY A 26 14.08 -7.77 -16.36
N LEU A 27 13.05 -7.30 -15.67
CA LEU A 27 12.49 -5.95 -15.70
C LEU A 27 13.57 -4.98 -15.26
N LYS A 28 14.02 -4.18 -16.21
CA LYS A 28 14.88 -3.03 -15.96
C LYS A 28 13.97 -1.82 -15.84
N PHE A 29 14.06 -1.15 -14.70
CA PHE A 29 13.35 0.10 -14.49
C PHE A 29 14.25 1.27 -14.91
N PRO A 30 13.73 2.23 -15.69
CA PRO A 30 14.45 3.44 -16.05
C PRO A 30 14.85 4.29 -14.84
N ASP A 31 14.01 4.31 -13.80
CA ASP A 31 14.19 5.13 -12.60
C ASP A 31 13.98 4.30 -11.32
N ARG A 32 14.64 4.72 -10.24
CA ARG A 32 14.52 4.09 -8.91
C ARG A 32 13.10 4.22 -8.34
N GLY A 33 12.43 5.34 -8.58
CA GLY A 33 11.05 5.53 -8.15
C GLY A 33 10.08 4.57 -8.84
N GLU A 34 10.24 4.34 -10.15
CA GLU A 34 9.48 3.31 -10.89
C GLU A 34 9.74 1.91 -10.31
N ALA A 35 11.01 1.58 -10.00
CA ALA A 35 11.37 0.28 -9.41
C ALA A 35 10.73 0.05 -8.04
N VAL A 36 10.78 1.07 -7.16
CA VAL A 36 10.17 1.01 -5.82
C VAL A 36 8.67 0.87 -5.93
N LEU A 37 8.03 1.71 -6.76
CA LEU A 37 6.59 1.68 -6.96
C LEU A 37 6.11 0.33 -7.46
N PHE A 38 6.73 -0.18 -8.52
CA PHE A 38 6.34 -1.46 -9.11
C PHE A 38 6.57 -2.62 -8.14
N SER A 39 7.72 -2.64 -7.44
CA SER A 39 8.01 -3.69 -6.46
C SER A 39 7.01 -3.66 -5.30
N THR A 40 6.66 -2.50 -4.76
CA THR A 40 5.68 -2.41 -3.67
C THR A 40 4.27 -2.81 -4.13
N ALA A 41 3.85 -2.41 -5.34
CA ALA A 41 2.56 -2.80 -5.91
C ALA A 41 2.50 -4.32 -6.20
N LEU A 42 3.57 -4.89 -6.75
CA LEU A 42 3.66 -6.34 -6.98
C LEU A 42 3.63 -7.11 -5.65
N GLY A 43 4.31 -6.61 -4.63
CA GLY A 43 4.31 -7.21 -3.30
C GLY A 43 2.95 -7.19 -2.60
N SER A 44 2.17 -6.12 -2.75
CA SER A 44 0.81 -6.09 -2.20
C SER A 44 -0.08 -7.16 -2.88
N ILE A 45 0.10 -7.41 -4.18
CA ILE A 45 -0.57 -8.51 -4.88
C ILE A 45 -0.15 -9.87 -4.31
N VAL A 46 1.15 -10.08 -4.06
CA VAL A 46 1.67 -11.31 -3.43
C VAL A 46 1.05 -11.53 -2.06
N PHE A 47 1.02 -10.51 -1.20
CA PHE A 47 0.41 -10.60 0.13
C PHE A 47 -1.08 -10.92 0.06
N SER A 48 -1.83 -10.22 -0.80
CA SER A 48 -3.26 -10.48 -1.01
C SER A 48 -3.51 -11.94 -1.44
N GLY A 49 -2.70 -12.47 -2.35
CA GLY A 49 -2.78 -13.86 -2.79
C GLY A 49 -2.41 -14.87 -1.70
N ILE A 50 -1.36 -14.62 -0.91
CA ILE A 50 -0.99 -15.48 0.23
C ILE A 50 -2.13 -15.55 1.24
N ILE A 51 -2.70 -14.39 1.61
CA ILE A 51 -3.79 -14.32 2.57
C ILE A 51 -5.03 -15.01 2.03
N THR A 52 -5.32 -14.87 0.74
CA THR A 52 -6.38 -15.64 0.07
C THR A 52 -6.17 -17.14 0.28
N VAL A 53 -4.97 -17.68 0.01
CA VAL A 53 -4.69 -19.11 0.20
C VAL A 53 -4.96 -19.56 1.65
N PHE A 54 -4.53 -18.78 2.65
CA PHE A 54 -4.77 -19.11 4.06
C PHE A 54 -6.25 -19.01 4.46
N VAL A 55 -6.98 -18.02 3.95
CA VAL A 55 -8.43 -17.89 4.17
C VAL A 55 -9.18 -19.08 3.59
N PHE A 56 -8.88 -19.47 2.35
CA PHE A 56 -9.50 -20.63 1.71
C PHE A 56 -9.11 -21.95 2.38
N SER A 57 -7.91 -22.02 2.97
CA SER A 57 -7.45 -23.20 3.73
C SER A 57 -8.04 -23.29 5.14
N GLY A 58 -8.73 -22.24 5.62
CA GLY A 58 -9.32 -22.22 6.96
C GLY A 58 -8.31 -22.07 8.09
N TRP A 59 -7.12 -21.53 7.81
CA TRP A 59 -6.03 -21.42 8.78
C TRP A 59 -5.64 -19.98 9.10
N ILE A 60 -6.39 -18.96 8.67
CA ILE A 60 -5.95 -17.58 8.89
C ILE A 60 -6.09 -17.18 10.37
N ASN A 61 -5.02 -16.64 10.96
CA ASN A 61 -5.05 -16.08 12.31
C ASN A 61 -3.92 -15.03 12.47
N SER A 62 -3.93 -14.32 13.60
CA SER A 62 -2.93 -13.28 13.89
C SER A 62 -1.49 -13.81 13.88
N ALA A 63 -1.23 -15.00 14.44
CA ALA A 63 0.11 -15.57 14.50
C ALA A 63 0.69 -15.88 13.11
N ILE A 64 -0.13 -16.35 12.18
CA ILE A 64 0.27 -16.58 10.78
C ILE A 64 0.56 -15.25 10.08
N CYS A 65 -0.27 -14.22 10.28
CA CYS A 65 -0.02 -12.91 9.70
C CYS A 65 1.29 -12.29 10.22
N TRP A 66 1.56 -12.40 11.53
CA TRP A 66 2.85 -11.97 12.10
C TRP A 66 4.03 -12.75 11.53
N SER A 67 3.87 -14.07 11.37
CA SER A 67 4.91 -14.93 10.77
C SER A 67 5.21 -14.52 9.33
N ILE A 68 4.19 -14.28 8.51
CA ILE A 68 4.33 -13.80 7.12
C ILE A 68 5.07 -12.45 7.11
N LEU A 69 4.67 -11.51 7.97
CA LEU A 69 5.32 -10.21 8.07
C LEU A 69 6.82 -10.36 8.38
N VAL A 70 7.15 -11.13 9.41
CA VAL A 70 8.54 -11.34 9.85
C VAL A 70 9.36 -12.02 8.75
N VAL A 71 8.83 -13.05 8.09
CA VAL A 71 9.53 -13.75 6.99
C VAL A 71 9.92 -12.76 5.89
N PHE A 72 9.00 -11.92 5.40
CA PHE A 72 9.31 -10.98 4.32
C PHE A 72 10.18 -9.80 4.75
N LEU A 73 10.12 -9.38 6.02
CA LEU A 73 11.07 -8.41 6.57
C LEU A 73 12.49 -8.99 6.65
N VAL A 74 12.65 -10.24 7.09
CA VAL A 74 13.95 -10.92 7.18
C VAL A 74 14.53 -11.21 5.79
N LEU A 75 13.73 -11.73 4.86
CA LEU A 75 14.17 -12.02 3.49
C LEU A 75 14.68 -10.76 2.76
N GLY A 76 14.11 -9.59 3.07
CA GLY A 76 14.52 -8.30 2.52
C GLY A 76 15.40 -7.46 3.43
N TRP A 77 16.03 -8.03 4.47
CA TRP A 77 16.80 -7.25 5.45
C TRP A 77 17.90 -6.39 4.82
N LYS A 78 18.51 -6.85 3.73
CA LYS A 78 19.55 -6.11 3.00
C LYS A 78 19.04 -4.81 2.36
N ASN A 79 17.73 -4.71 2.09
CA ASN A 79 17.11 -3.51 1.51
C ASN A 79 16.90 -2.40 2.55
N LEU A 80 16.73 -2.75 3.84
CA LEU A 80 16.65 -1.75 4.92
C LEU A 80 17.91 -0.87 4.98
N LEU A 81 19.07 -1.45 4.66
CA LEU A 81 20.36 -0.74 4.68
C LEU A 81 20.51 0.26 3.50
N HIS A 82 19.77 0.07 2.41
CA HIS A 82 19.81 0.93 1.22
C HIS A 82 18.74 2.04 1.22
N PHE A 83 17.72 1.93 2.08
CA PHE A 83 16.60 2.88 2.15
C PHE A 83 17.02 4.29 2.57
N THR A 84 18.18 4.46 3.23
CA THR A 84 18.75 5.77 3.59
C THR A 84 19.14 6.63 2.38
N LYS A 85 19.19 6.06 1.16
CA LYS A 85 19.42 6.80 -0.10
C LYS A 85 18.13 7.21 -0.83
N LEU A 86 16.95 6.92 -0.28
CA LEU A 86 15.65 7.27 -0.89
C LEU A 86 15.39 8.79 -0.90
N SER A 87 16.04 9.57 -0.02
CA SER A 87 15.93 11.03 0.00
C SER A 87 16.34 11.70 -1.31
N ASN A 88 17.14 11.02 -2.15
CA ASN A 88 17.55 11.54 -3.45
C ASN A 88 16.50 11.38 -4.56
N ILE A 89 15.39 10.66 -4.35
CA ILE A 89 14.32 10.51 -5.36
C ILE A 89 13.55 11.82 -5.55
N PHE A 90 13.34 12.58 -4.48
CA PHE A 90 12.68 13.88 -4.52
C PHE A 90 13.63 15.04 -4.90
N ASN A 91 14.94 14.82 -4.90
CA ASN A 91 15.95 15.84 -5.19
C ASN A 91 16.29 16.01 -6.68
N SER A 92 15.50 15.43 -7.59
CA SER A 92 15.67 15.73 -9.01
C SER A 92 15.19 17.16 -9.27
N PRO A 93 16.05 18.10 -9.73
CA PRO A 93 15.60 19.40 -10.15
C PRO A 93 14.73 19.22 -11.39
N ILE A 94 13.42 19.18 -11.20
CA ILE A 94 12.50 19.44 -12.30
C ILE A 94 12.68 20.93 -12.57
N SER A 95 13.25 21.27 -13.73
CA SER A 95 13.25 22.63 -14.25
C SER A 95 11.79 23.05 -14.41
N GLN A 96 11.25 23.70 -13.39
CA GLN A 96 9.85 24.11 -13.37
C GLN A 96 9.69 25.32 -14.29
N PRO A 97 8.64 25.36 -15.12
CA PRO A 97 8.28 26.58 -15.84
C PRO A 97 8.06 27.71 -14.83
N ALA A 98 8.20 28.96 -15.28
CA ALA A 98 7.99 30.15 -14.46
C ALA A 98 6.51 30.30 -14.06
N GLU A 99 6.02 29.42 -13.19
CA GLU A 99 4.75 29.58 -12.49
C GLU A 99 4.90 30.63 -11.39
N ASP A 100 3.83 31.39 -11.16
CA ASP A 100 3.72 32.29 -10.02
C ASP A 100 3.95 31.50 -8.72
N SER A 101 5.02 31.86 -8.00
CA SER A 101 5.41 31.26 -6.73
C SER A 101 4.29 31.25 -5.69
N GLY A 102 3.34 32.19 -5.77
CA GLY A 102 2.17 32.26 -4.89
C GLY A 102 1.21 31.09 -5.08
N ILE A 103 0.78 30.83 -6.32
CA ILE A 103 -0.16 29.74 -6.63
C ILE A 103 0.46 28.39 -6.29
N ARG A 104 1.74 28.20 -6.63
CA ARG A 104 2.45 26.95 -6.32
C ARG A 104 2.47 26.64 -4.81
N ASN A 105 2.84 27.62 -4.00
CA ASN A 105 2.90 27.45 -2.54
C ASN A 105 1.51 27.20 -1.95
N LEU A 106 0.48 27.86 -2.48
CA LEU A 106 -0.91 27.62 -2.07
C LEU A 106 -1.37 26.20 -2.40
N THR A 107 -1.13 25.73 -3.62
CA THR A 107 -1.47 24.35 -4.04
C THR A 107 -0.73 23.31 -3.21
N GLN A 108 0.56 23.51 -2.95
CA GLN A 108 1.37 22.61 -2.10
C GLN A 108 0.84 22.57 -0.66
N SER A 109 0.50 23.72 -0.09
CA SER A 109 -0.05 23.82 1.26
C SER A 109 -1.43 23.14 1.35
N PHE A 110 -2.28 23.34 0.35
CA PHE A 110 -3.59 22.71 0.27
C PHE A 110 -3.49 21.18 0.14
N LEU A 111 -2.60 20.68 -0.74
CA LEU A 111 -2.31 19.25 -0.85
C LEU A 111 -1.76 18.67 0.46
N GLY A 112 -0.85 19.39 1.12
CA GLY A 112 -0.32 19.00 2.43
C GLY A 112 -1.43 18.87 3.49
N LEU A 113 -2.36 19.84 3.51
CA LEU A 113 -3.53 19.78 4.38
C LEU A 113 -4.42 18.57 4.07
N LEU A 114 -4.70 18.30 2.79
CA LEU A 114 -5.51 17.13 2.39
C LEU A 114 -4.85 15.80 2.82
N VAL A 115 -3.53 15.68 2.70
CA VAL A 115 -2.79 14.51 3.16
C VAL A 115 -2.91 14.36 4.69
N LEU A 116 -2.73 15.44 5.44
CA LEU A 116 -2.86 15.43 6.90
C LEU A 116 -4.28 15.04 7.33
N LEU A 117 -5.31 15.59 6.68
CA LEU A 117 -6.71 15.24 6.95
C LEU A 117 -7.01 13.78 6.60
N SER A 118 -6.45 13.25 5.51
CA SER A 118 -6.63 11.85 5.10
C SER A 118 -5.95 10.86 6.06
N ILE A 119 -4.77 11.23 6.60
CA ILE A 119 -4.12 10.43 7.64
C ILE A 119 -4.93 10.50 8.94
N GLY A 120 -5.40 11.70 9.31
CA GLY A 120 -6.26 11.90 10.47
C GLY A 120 -7.56 11.08 10.41
N SER A 121 -8.20 11.02 9.23
CA SER A 121 -9.41 10.22 9.03
C SER A 121 -9.14 8.72 9.13
N ALA A 122 -7.98 8.23 8.65
CA ALA A 122 -7.60 6.83 8.80
C ALA A 122 -7.37 6.39 10.26
N PHE A 123 -7.00 7.33 11.14
CA PHE A 123 -6.94 7.09 12.59
C PHE A 123 -8.28 7.23 13.31
N ALA A 124 -9.24 7.94 12.71
CA ALA A 124 -10.58 8.04 13.26
C ALA A 124 -11.35 6.71 13.09
N PRO A 125 -12.40 6.49 13.91
CA PRO A 125 -13.32 5.39 13.68
C PRO A 125 -13.93 5.44 12.29
N ALA A 126 -13.96 4.30 11.60
CA ALA A 126 -14.58 4.20 10.29
C ALA A 126 -16.07 4.54 10.37
N PHE A 127 -16.51 5.47 9.52
CA PHE A 127 -17.92 5.88 9.42
C PHE A 127 -18.48 5.74 7.99
N ALA A 128 -17.60 5.51 7.01
CA ALA A 128 -18.00 5.33 5.62
C ALA A 128 -18.73 3.99 5.44
N ASN A 129 -19.80 4.01 4.64
CA ASN A 129 -20.68 2.85 4.50
C ASN A 129 -19.95 1.65 3.87
N ASP A 130 -19.15 1.89 2.84
CA ASP A 130 -18.29 0.88 2.22
C ASP A 130 -17.30 0.25 3.19
N ALA A 131 -16.65 1.08 4.01
CA ALA A 131 -15.73 0.62 5.04
C ALA A 131 -16.41 -0.30 6.04
N LEU A 132 -17.59 0.09 6.53
CA LEU A 132 -18.35 -0.67 7.50
C LEU A 132 -18.97 -1.95 6.91
N VAL A 133 -19.44 -1.90 5.67
CA VAL A 133 -20.16 -3.01 5.05
C VAL A 133 -19.23 -4.10 4.53
N TYR A 134 -18.08 -3.75 3.94
CA TYR A 134 -17.25 -4.78 3.31
C TYR A 134 -15.74 -4.63 3.53
N HIS A 135 -15.16 -3.42 3.53
CA HIS A 135 -13.70 -3.34 3.73
C HIS A 135 -13.26 -3.76 5.14
N LEU A 136 -14.11 -3.59 6.16
CA LEU A 136 -13.83 -4.06 7.53
C LEU A 136 -14.65 -5.29 7.91
N ALA A 137 -15.96 -5.30 7.64
CA ALA A 137 -16.82 -6.38 8.12
C ALA A 137 -16.50 -7.75 7.52
N VAL A 138 -16.23 -7.83 6.20
CA VAL A 138 -15.92 -9.11 5.54
C VAL A 138 -14.56 -9.66 6.02
N PRO A 139 -13.46 -8.87 6.00
CA PRO A 139 -12.19 -9.28 6.59
C PRO A 139 -12.27 -9.70 8.06
N LYS A 140 -13.02 -8.97 8.89
CA LYS A 140 -13.21 -9.33 10.31
C LYS A 140 -13.92 -10.68 10.44
N ALA A 141 -14.96 -10.94 9.66
CA ALA A 141 -15.67 -12.20 9.69
C ALA A 141 -14.76 -13.38 9.30
N PHE A 142 -13.93 -13.21 8.26
CA PHE A 142 -12.97 -14.25 7.85
C PHE A 142 -11.90 -14.48 8.91
N LEU A 143 -11.36 -13.40 9.50
CA LEU A 143 -10.36 -13.52 10.56
C LEU A 143 -10.92 -14.17 11.83
N GLN A 144 -12.15 -13.85 12.22
CA GLN A 144 -12.82 -14.41 13.41
C GLN A 144 -13.13 -15.91 13.27
N THR A 145 -13.51 -16.34 12.06
CA THR A 145 -13.82 -17.74 11.77
C THR A 145 -12.59 -18.56 11.38
N GLY A 146 -11.44 -17.89 11.21
CA GLY A 146 -10.20 -18.51 10.78
C GLY A 146 -10.18 -18.87 9.29
N GLY A 147 -11.18 -18.47 8.50
CA GLY A 147 -11.29 -18.86 7.10
C GLY A 147 -12.44 -18.20 6.36
N LEU A 148 -12.70 -18.70 5.16
CA LEU A 148 -13.83 -18.25 4.36
C LEU A 148 -15.16 -18.61 5.05
N VAL A 149 -16.05 -17.64 5.25
CA VAL A 149 -17.40 -17.86 5.79
C VAL A 149 -18.47 -17.25 4.89
N HIS A 150 -19.61 -17.93 4.77
CA HIS A 150 -20.75 -17.42 4.01
C HIS A 150 -21.47 -16.32 4.80
N LEU A 151 -21.63 -15.14 4.20
CA LEU A 151 -22.34 -14.00 4.77
C LEU A 151 -23.63 -13.75 3.97
N PRO A 152 -24.77 -14.39 4.33
CA PRO A 152 -25.97 -14.42 3.50
C PRO A 152 -26.59 -13.04 3.26
N ASN A 153 -26.38 -12.10 4.18
CA ASN A 153 -26.91 -10.74 4.10
C ASN A 153 -25.87 -9.72 3.59
N ASN A 154 -24.74 -10.19 3.05
CA ASN A 154 -23.66 -9.33 2.56
C ASN A 154 -23.12 -9.84 1.21
N ILE A 155 -23.74 -9.37 0.13
CA ILE A 155 -23.36 -9.73 -1.24
C ILE A 155 -21.91 -9.36 -1.58
N TYR A 156 -21.35 -8.34 -0.92
CA TYR A 156 -19.96 -7.90 -1.17
C TYR A 156 -18.94 -8.97 -0.79
N SER A 157 -19.29 -9.95 0.05
CA SER A 157 -18.44 -11.11 0.35
C SER A 157 -18.19 -12.03 -0.86
N LEU A 158 -19.00 -11.90 -1.91
CA LEU A 158 -18.89 -12.68 -3.15
C LEU A 158 -18.08 -11.95 -4.25
N PHE A 159 -17.74 -10.67 -4.03
CA PHE A 159 -16.97 -9.88 -4.98
C PHE A 159 -15.48 -10.22 -4.89
N PRO A 160 -14.65 -9.87 -5.90
CA PRO A 160 -13.20 -10.02 -5.80
C PRO A 160 -12.65 -9.31 -4.55
N GLN A 161 -12.00 -10.06 -3.65
CA GLN A 161 -11.58 -9.60 -2.31
C GLN A 161 -10.13 -9.10 -2.24
N GLN A 162 -9.54 -8.61 -3.34
CA GLN A 162 -8.09 -8.33 -3.40
C GLN A 162 -7.66 -7.32 -2.33
N ILE A 163 -8.39 -6.21 -2.19
CA ILE A 163 -8.11 -5.17 -1.19
C ILE A 163 -8.50 -5.66 0.21
N GLU A 164 -9.58 -6.40 0.32
CA GLU A 164 -10.13 -6.95 1.57
C GLU A 164 -9.14 -7.92 2.22
N MET A 165 -8.35 -8.67 1.44
CA MET A 165 -7.28 -9.52 1.97
C MET A 165 -6.12 -8.70 2.58
N LEU A 166 -5.84 -7.51 2.04
CA LEU A 166 -4.86 -6.59 2.65
C LEU A 166 -5.41 -5.97 3.94
N TYR A 167 -6.69 -5.64 3.96
CA TYR A 167 -7.38 -5.19 5.18
C TYR A 167 -7.39 -6.30 6.24
N LEU A 168 -7.65 -7.56 5.85
CA LEU A 168 -7.58 -8.72 6.75
C LEU A 168 -6.19 -8.84 7.36
N PHE A 169 -5.15 -8.77 6.52
CA PHE A 169 -3.77 -8.83 6.99
C PHE A 169 -3.47 -7.73 8.01
N ALA A 170 -3.86 -6.49 7.73
CA ALA A 170 -3.71 -5.36 8.63
C ALA A 170 -4.50 -5.53 9.94
N LEU A 171 -5.76 -5.97 9.87
CA LEU A 171 -6.61 -6.26 11.03
C LEU A 171 -6.03 -7.37 11.91
N ALA A 172 -5.42 -8.38 11.31
CA ALA A 172 -4.79 -9.47 12.04
C ALA A 172 -3.55 -9.02 12.84
N LEU A 173 -2.92 -7.90 12.43
CA LEU A 173 -1.71 -7.36 13.06
C LEU A 173 -2.00 -6.22 14.04
N GLY A 174 -3.17 -5.57 13.95
CA GLY A 174 -3.48 -4.37 14.72
C GLY A 174 -4.96 -4.02 14.74
N SER A 175 -5.29 -2.77 14.43
CA SER A 175 -6.62 -2.20 14.59
C SER A 175 -7.31 -1.90 13.26
N ASP A 176 -8.57 -1.46 13.32
CA ASP A 176 -9.29 -0.86 12.18
C ASP A 176 -8.52 0.30 11.55
N SER A 177 -7.82 1.11 12.35
CA SER A 177 -7.00 2.21 11.86
C SER A 177 -5.82 1.71 11.03
N LEU A 178 -5.20 0.58 11.41
CA LEU A 178 -4.13 -0.02 10.62
C LEU A 178 -4.64 -0.49 9.24
N ALA A 179 -5.84 -1.04 9.17
CA ALA A 179 -6.48 -1.44 7.92
C ALA A 179 -6.81 -0.23 7.03
N GLN A 180 -7.36 0.83 7.62
CA GLN A 180 -7.62 2.10 6.92
C GLN A 180 -6.32 2.75 6.40
N LEU A 181 -5.26 2.78 7.21
CA LEU A 181 -3.94 3.25 6.78
C LEU A 181 -3.38 2.40 5.63
N THR A 182 -3.59 1.10 5.66
CA THR A 182 -3.16 0.20 4.58
C THR A 182 -3.86 0.54 3.27
N GLY A 183 -5.18 0.75 3.29
CA GLY A 183 -5.94 1.25 2.14
C GLY A 183 -5.45 2.61 1.65
N LEU A 184 -5.25 3.57 2.57
CA LEU A 184 -4.71 4.90 2.25
C LEU A 184 -3.31 4.81 1.60
N GLY A 185 -2.46 3.88 2.06
CA GLY A 185 -1.16 3.66 1.45
C GLY A 185 -1.23 3.14 0.01
N ILE A 186 -2.25 2.33 -0.34
CA ILE A 186 -2.49 1.93 -1.74
C ILE A 186 -2.89 3.15 -2.57
N VAL A 187 -3.70 4.06 -2.03
CA VAL A 187 -4.03 5.34 -2.70
C VAL A 187 -2.78 6.19 -2.89
N PHE A 188 -1.90 6.29 -1.90
CA PHE A 188 -0.63 7.00 -2.05
C PHE A 188 0.31 6.35 -3.06
N LEU A 189 0.35 5.02 -3.16
CA LEU A 189 1.07 4.34 -4.24
C LEU A 189 0.51 4.70 -5.62
N LEU A 190 -0.82 4.78 -5.77
CA LEU A 190 -1.46 5.20 -7.00
C LEU A 190 -1.11 6.66 -7.34
N LEU A 191 -1.18 7.58 -6.37
CA LEU A 191 -0.80 8.98 -6.58
C LEU A 191 0.67 9.11 -6.97
N PHE A 192 1.56 8.32 -6.37
CA PHE A 192 2.96 8.27 -6.75
C PHE A 192 3.16 7.75 -8.19
N ALA A 193 2.34 6.78 -8.62
CA ALA A 193 2.34 6.28 -10.00
C ALA A 193 1.96 7.37 -10.99
N LEU A 194 0.86 8.08 -10.70
CA LEU A 194 0.35 9.15 -11.53
C LEU A 194 1.36 10.31 -11.61
N TRP A 195 2.03 10.63 -10.51
CA TRP A 195 3.07 11.65 -10.50
C TRP A 195 4.27 11.26 -11.38
N GLN A 196 4.80 10.04 -11.25
CA GLN A 196 5.88 9.53 -12.09
C GLN A 196 5.50 9.55 -13.58
N TYR A 197 4.29 9.10 -13.90
CA TYR A 197 3.76 9.09 -15.27
C TYR A 197 3.63 10.52 -15.84
N SER A 198 3.07 11.44 -15.06
CA SER A 198 2.89 12.85 -15.47
C SER A 198 4.22 13.54 -15.71
N LYS A 199 5.20 13.34 -14.81
CA LYS A 199 6.57 13.85 -14.95
C LYS A 199 7.21 13.38 -16.25
N LYS A 200 7.05 12.11 -16.60
CA LYS A 200 7.62 11.51 -17.82
C LYS A 200 7.00 12.09 -19.09
N ILE A 201 5.69 12.29 -19.11
CA ILE A 201 4.99 12.95 -20.24
C ILE A 201 5.50 14.38 -20.40
N PHE A 202 5.54 15.15 -19.32
CA PHE A 202 5.94 16.56 -19.37
C PHE A 202 7.37 16.73 -19.91
N ILE A 203 8.30 15.89 -19.46
CA ILE A 203 9.69 15.89 -19.97
C ILE A 203 9.73 15.58 -21.47
N LYS A 204 8.93 14.62 -21.94
CA LYS A 204 8.87 14.23 -23.35
C LYS A 204 8.35 15.36 -24.25
N THR A 205 7.32 16.08 -23.81
CA THR A 205 6.73 17.20 -24.57
C THR A 205 7.64 18.43 -24.65
N MET A 206 8.54 18.62 -23.67
CA MET A 206 9.49 19.75 -23.66
C MET A 206 10.74 19.52 -24.53
N HIS A 207 11.02 18.27 -24.91
CA HIS A 207 12.23 17.88 -25.66
C HIS A 207 11.93 17.34 -27.08
N GLY A 208 10.67 17.35 -27.52
CA GLY A 208 10.24 16.95 -28.87
C GLY A 208 9.57 18.10 -29.59
#